data_AF-A0A7S1UT29-F1
#
_entry.id   AF-A0A7S1UT29-F1
#
_cell.length_a   1.000
_cell.length_b   1.000
_cell.length_c   1.000
_cell.angle_alpha   90.00
_cell.angle_beta   90.00
_cell.angle_gamma   90.00
#
_symmetry.space_group_name_H-M   'P 1'
#
loop_
_entity.id
_entity.type
_entity.pdbx_description
1 polymer ?
#
loop_
_entity_poly.entity_id
_entity_poly.type
_entity_poly.pdbx_seq_one_letter_code
_entity_poly.pdbx_strand_id
1 'polypeptide(L)'
;EGLTRESITYIDVVNVDKDTVTNMIGARLRMQTSRCLSLGSVVHEKTMGCPLAVLGFLDLVASKGFLTYESKTWVWDESKIKTETNVSNNVLELVQENMSSLPKSLTDLLAIAAFLGYEFDSEILFGVVCRKDLETFANPFMTKLDLWSHLTRARKEGLVETTGRRKGGAKDDVTSLPRYKFCHDKIQQGLYVSILESDAVLIHRAIGLYLWEAEGDRFAIEVADHLNRVEPRSISQSLLLEVNYAAAKMARTRKSYPLSAKYLNNAMKLVGPDKWMEHYDRSLEMSTFLLELYMACGNRT
;
A
#
# COMPACT_ATOMS: atom_id res chain seq x y z
N GLU A 1 -27.42 3.69 34.65
CA GLU A 1 -28.27 2.96 33.70
C GLU A 1 -28.15 3.67 32.35
N GLY A 2 -27.37 3.22 31.39
CA GLY A 2 -27.37 1.88 30.79
C GLY A 2 -27.88 1.97 29.36
N LEU A 3 -27.34 2.91 28.55
CA LEU A 3 -27.59 2.93 27.11
C LEU A 3 -26.89 1.69 26.51
N THR A 4 -27.66 0.62 26.36
CA THR A 4 -27.27 -0.58 25.63
C THR A 4 -26.84 -0.17 24.24
N ARG A 5 -25.58 -0.48 23.89
CA ARG A 5 -25.03 -0.34 22.54
C ARG A 5 -26.04 -0.89 21.54
N GLU A 6 -26.66 0.01 20.79
CA GLU A 6 -27.47 -0.34 19.63
C GLU A 6 -26.63 -1.23 18.71
N SER A 7 -27.24 -2.32 18.28
CA SER A 7 -26.66 -3.32 17.39
C SER A 7 -26.14 -2.67 16.11
N ILE A 8 -24.81 -2.54 16.01
CA ILE A 8 -24.15 -2.09 14.78
C ILE A 8 -24.46 -3.13 13.70
N THR A 9 -25.26 -2.73 12.70
CA THR A 9 -25.54 -3.55 11.53
C THR A 9 -24.45 -3.27 10.51
N TYR A 10 -23.60 -4.26 10.26
CA TYR A 10 -22.61 -4.20 9.19
C TYR A 10 -23.32 -4.54 7.88
N ILE A 11 -23.27 -3.61 6.92
CA ILE A 11 -23.73 -3.84 5.55
C ILE A 11 -22.47 -4.07 4.72
N ASP A 12 -22.24 -5.31 4.32
CA ASP A 12 -21.14 -5.64 3.41
C ASP A 12 -21.51 -5.14 2.01
N VAL A 13 -20.81 -4.10 1.57
CA VAL A 13 -20.90 -3.60 0.20
C VAL A 13 -19.99 -4.47 -0.66
N VAL A 14 -20.55 -5.58 -1.15
CA VAL A 14 -19.87 -6.47 -2.09
C VAL A 14 -19.83 -5.87 -3.50
N ASN A 15 -18.92 -6.37 -4.33
CA ASN A 15 -18.92 -6.06 -5.76
C ASN A 15 -20.28 -6.42 -6.36
N VAL A 16 -20.78 -5.53 -7.21
CA VAL A 16 -22.09 -5.67 -7.82
C VAL A 16 -22.03 -6.67 -8.96
N ASP A 17 -23.10 -7.44 -9.11
CA ASP A 17 -23.21 -8.40 -10.19
C ASP A 17 -23.35 -7.71 -11.56
N LYS A 18 -23.19 -8.50 -12.62
CA LYS A 18 -23.29 -8.04 -14.00
C LYS A 18 -24.63 -7.33 -14.27
N ASP A 19 -25.73 -7.84 -13.74
CA ASP A 19 -27.05 -7.25 -13.98
C ASP A 19 -27.18 -5.86 -13.34
N THR A 20 -26.64 -5.69 -12.14
CA THR A 20 -26.56 -4.39 -11.46
C THR A 20 -25.66 -3.42 -12.21
N VAL A 21 -24.50 -3.87 -12.72
CA VAL A 21 -23.64 -3.05 -13.59
C VAL A 21 -24.39 -2.61 -14.85
N THR A 22 -25.10 -3.52 -15.51
CA THR A 22 -25.90 -3.19 -16.70
C THR A 22 -27.02 -2.19 -16.38
N ASN A 23 -27.68 -2.34 -15.24
CA ASN A 23 -28.70 -1.40 -14.78
C ASN A 23 -28.11 0.00 -14.50
N MET A 24 -26.94 0.07 -13.86
CA MET A 24 -26.23 1.33 -13.64
C MET A 24 -25.88 2.03 -14.96
N ILE A 25 -25.41 1.27 -15.96
CA ILE A 25 -25.10 1.80 -17.30
C ILE A 25 -26.37 2.29 -17.99
N GLY A 26 -27.45 1.50 -17.98
CA GLY A 26 -28.73 1.89 -18.57
C GLY A 26 -29.28 3.18 -17.96
N ALA A 27 -29.21 3.31 -16.63
CA ALA A 27 -29.59 4.52 -15.92
C ALA A 27 -28.73 5.73 -16.32
N ARG A 28 -27.40 5.56 -16.39
CA ARG A 28 -26.46 6.65 -16.75
C ARG A 28 -26.61 7.10 -18.20
N LEU A 29 -26.76 6.16 -19.13
CA LEU A 29 -26.91 6.44 -20.57
C LEU A 29 -28.36 6.79 -20.96
N ARG A 30 -29.32 6.69 -20.03
CA ARG A 30 -30.76 6.84 -20.27
C ARG A 30 -31.27 5.90 -21.37
N MET A 31 -30.82 4.66 -21.32
CA MET A 31 -31.20 3.59 -22.26
C MET A 31 -31.85 2.43 -21.51
N GLN A 32 -32.66 1.64 -22.23
CA GLN A 32 -33.21 0.40 -21.69
C GLN A 32 -32.07 -0.58 -21.34
N THR A 33 -32.11 -1.19 -20.16
CA THR A 33 -31.11 -2.16 -19.67
C THR A 33 -30.83 -3.27 -20.68
N SER A 34 -31.87 -3.75 -21.38
CA SER A 34 -31.75 -4.79 -22.42
C SER A 34 -30.82 -4.41 -23.58
N ARG A 35 -30.71 -3.11 -23.89
CA ARG A 35 -29.78 -2.62 -24.92
C ARG A 35 -28.34 -2.50 -24.41
N CYS A 36 -28.14 -2.40 -23.11
CA CYS A 36 -26.83 -2.23 -22.48
C CYS A 36 -26.18 -3.57 -22.09
N LEU A 37 -26.79 -4.72 -22.38
CA LEU A 37 -26.31 -6.03 -21.94
C LEU A 37 -24.87 -6.33 -22.40
N SER A 38 -24.53 -6.02 -23.64
CA SER A 38 -23.19 -6.25 -24.19
C SER A 38 -22.16 -5.36 -23.51
N LEU A 39 -22.41 -4.05 -23.44
CA LEU A 39 -21.55 -3.11 -22.73
C LEU A 39 -21.39 -3.47 -21.25
N GLY A 40 -22.50 -3.79 -20.57
CA GLY A 40 -22.47 -4.19 -19.16
C GLY A 40 -21.69 -5.47 -18.91
N SER A 41 -21.71 -6.43 -19.83
CA SER A 41 -20.85 -7.62 -19.74
C SER A 41 -19.37 -7.26 -19.77
N VAL A 42 -18.95 -6.42 -20.72
CA VAL A 42 -17.55 -6.03 -20.88
C VAL A 42 -17.08 -5.16 -19.72
N VAL A 43 -17.91 -4.21 -19.29
CA VAL A 43 -17.61 -3.35 -18.15
C VAL A 43 -17.50 -4.19 -16.88
N HIS A 44 -18.43 -5.12 -16.62
CA HIS A 44 -18.35 -6.00 -15.45
C HIS A 44 -17.10 -6.87 -15.49
N GLU A 45 -16.77 -7.48 -16.63
CA GLU A 45 -15.56 -8.30 -16.80
C GLU A 45 -14.28 -7.49 -16.54
N LYS A 46 -14.23 -6.23 -17.00
CA LYS A 46 -13.06 -5.35 -16.83
C LYS A 46 -12.93 -4.75 -15.43
N THR A 47 -14.03 -4.63 -14.69
CA THR A 47 -14.09 -3.93 -13.40
C THR A 47 -14.35 -4.86 -12.21
N MET A 48 -14.61 -6.15 -12.48
CA MET A 48 -14.99 -7.17 -11.51
C MET A 48 -16.17 -6.75 -10.61
N GLY A 49 -17.05 -5.88 -11.13
CA GLY A 49 -18.22 -5.39 -10.40
C GLY A 49 -17.92 -4.35 -9.32
N CYS A 50 -16.71 -3.76 -9.26
CA CYS A 50 -16.44 -2.68 -8.30
C CYS A 50 -17.14 -1.39 -8.78
N PRO A 51 -18.12 -0.82 -8.03
CA PRO A 51 -18.92 0.32 -8.50
C PRO A 51 -18.09 1.55 -8.89
N LEU A 52 -17.02 1.83 -8.14
CA LEU A 52 -16.10 2.94 -8.46
C LEU A 52 -15.37 2.70 -9.78
N ALA A 53 -14.91 1.46 -10.00
CA ALA A 53 -14.23 1.08 -11.24
C ALA A 53 -15.18 1.09 -12.44
N VAL A 54 -16.45 0.73 -12.25
CA VAL A 54 -17.50 0.84 -13.28
C VAL A 54 -17.64 2.27 -13.77
N LEU A 55 -17.75 3.24 -12.84
CA LEU A 55 -17.92 4.65 -13.20
C LEU A 55 -16.72 5.18 -13.96
N GLY A 56 -15.51 4.95 -13.45
CA GLY A 56 -14.30 5.44 -14.10
C GLY A 56 -14.01 4.74 -15.43
N PHE A 57 -14.27 3.43 -15.54
CA PHE A 57 -14.08 2.71 -16.80
C PHE A 57 -15.01 3.24 -17.90
N LEU A 58 -16.24 3.65 -17.56
CA LEU A 58 -17.13 4.32 -18.51
C LEU A 58 -16.57 5.67 -18.98
N ASP A 59 -15.96 6.43 -18.07
CA ASP A 59 -15.34 7.72 -18.42
C ASP A 59 -14.09 7.53 -19.31
N LEU A 60 -13.28 6.49 -19.07
CA LEU A 60 -12.17 6.08 -19.94
C LEU A 60 -12.64 5.67 -21.35
N VAL A 61 -13.70 4.85 -21.42
CA VAL A 61 -14.26 4.41 -22.70
C VAL A 61 -14.83 5.60 -23.49
N ALA A 62 -15.43 6.58 -22.79
CA ALA A 62 -15.90 7.81 -23.41
C ALA A 62 -14.75 8.71 -23.87
N SER A 63 -13.68 8.87 -23.07
CA SER A 63 -12.53 9.72 -23.41
C SER A 63 -11.75 9.19 -24.62
N LYS A 64 -11.67 7.87 -24.79
CA LYS A 64 -11.11 7.21 -25.97
C LYS A 64 -12.01 7.24 -27.20
N GLY A 65 -13.23 7.78 -27.08
CA GLY A 65 -14.20 7.83 -28.18
C GLY A 65 -14.78 6.46 -28.56
N PHE A 66 -14.70 5.47 -27.66
CA PHE A 66 -15.26 4.14 -27.89
C PHE A 66 -16.72 4.03 -27.47
N LEU A 67 -17.23 5.02 -26.73
CA LEU A 67 -18.63 5.25 -26.42
C LEU A 67 -18.99 6.65 -26.89
N THR A 68 -19.80 6.75 -27.94
CA THR A 68 -20.18 8.02 -28.58
C THR A 68 -21.69 8.18 -28.60
N TYR A 69 -22.15 9.42 -28.64
CA TYR A 69 -23.56 9.73 -28.79
C TYR A 69 -23.84 10.16 -30.24
N GLU A 70 -24.51 9.28 -30.99
CA GLU A 70 -24.74 9.42 -32.43
C GLU A 70 -26.21 9.18 -32.75
N SER A 71 -26.79 9.96 -33.66
CA SER A 71 -28.18 9.75 -34.12
C SER A 71 -29.22 9.62 -32.99
N LYS A 72 -29.06 10.42 -31.92
CA LYS A 72 -29.90 10.41 -30.71
C LYS A 72 -29.85 9.11 -29.90
N THR A 73 -28.77 8.33 -30.02
CA THR A 73 -28.56 7.13 -29.22
C THR A 73 -27.09 6.96 -28.86
N TRP A 74 -26.79 6.18 -27.83
CA TRP A 74 -25.41 5.82 -27.54
C TRP A 74 -25.00 4.62 -28.38
N VAL A 75 -23.81 4.70 -28.96
CA VAL A 75 -23.18 3.65 -29.74
C VAL A 75 -21.81 3.37 -29.12
N TRP A 76 -21.40 2.12 -29.13
CA TRP A 76 -20.09 1.72 -28.63
C TRP A 76 -19.44 0.67 -29.52
N ASP A 77 -18.12 0.70 -29.58
CA ASP A 77 -17.31 -0.29 -30.30
C ASP A 77 -16.81 -1.36 -29.32
N GLU A 78 -17.57 -2.45 -29.21
CA GLU A 78 -17.25 -3.53 -28.28
C GLU A 78 -15.88 -4.17 -28.57
N SER A 79 -15.48 -4.23 -29.85
CA SER A 79 -14.20 -4.79 -30.25
C SER A 79 -13.07 -3.92 -29.70
N LYS A 80 -13.12 -2.60 -29.94
CA LYS A 80 -12.11 -1.67 -29.41
C LYS A 80 -12.09 -1.64 -27.90
N ILE A 81 -13.26 -1.67 -27.25
CA ILE A 81 -13.32 -1.75 -25.79
C ILE A 81 -12.62 -3.02 -25.32
N LYS A 82 -12.81 -4.18 -25.95
CA LYS A 82 -12.14 -5.42 -25.53
C LYS A 82 -10.63 -5.39 -25.80
N THR A 83 -10.20 -4.96 -26.97
CA THR A 83 -8.80 -5.06 -27.44
C THR A 83 -7.91 -3.90 -26.99
N GLU A 84 -8.42 -2.67 -26.95
CA GLU A 84 -7.66 -1.45 -26.68
C GLU A 84 -7.78 -0.96 -25.22
N THR A 85 -8.54 -1.69 -24.39
CA THR A 85 -8.53 -1.55 -22.92
C THR A 85 -7.94 -2.80 -22.25
N ASN A 86 -7.20 -3.61 -23.00
CA ASN A 86 -6.58 -4.85 -22.51
C ASN A 86 -5.18 -4.56 -21.95
N VAL A 87 -5.17 -4.01 -20.73
CA VAL A 87 -4.05 -4.15 -19.80
C VAL A 87 -4.64 -4.69 -18.52
N SER A 88 -3.99 -5.72 -17.96
CA SER A 88 -4.45 -6.39 -16.74
C SER A 88 -4.84 -5.38 -15.66
N ASN A 89 -6.07 -5.44 -15.16
CA ASN A 89 -6.58 -4.63 -14.04
C ASN A 89 -6.60 -3.10 -14.29
N ASN A 90 -7.56 -2.64 -15.10
CA ASN A 90 -7.84 -1.22 -15.38
C ASN A 90 -8.13 -0.34 -14.15
N VAL A 91 -8.19 -0.88 -12.92
CA VAL A 91 -8.24 -0.05 -11.71
C VAL A 91 -6.92 0.69 -11.51
N LEU A 92 -5.77 0.13 -11.92
CA LEU A 92 -4.47 0.79 -11.82
C LEU A 92 -4.36 1.96 -12.80
N GLU A 93 -4.78 1.78 -14.06
CA GLU A 93 -4.82 2.86 -15.06
C GLU A 93 -5.82 3.95 -14.67
N LEU A 94 -6.99 3.57 -14.13
CA LEU A 94 -7.98 4.54 -13.65
C LEU A 94 -7.49 5.33 -12.43
N VAL A 95 -6.82 4.65 -11.49
CA VAL A 95 -6.17 5.30 -10.36
C VAL A 95 -5.06 6.22 -10.87
N GLN A 96 -4.29 5.81 -11.89
CA GLN A 96 -3.26 6.65 -12.50
C GLN A 96 -3.83 7.88 -13.23
N GLU A 97 -4.92 7.75 -13.98
CA GLU A 97 -5.61 8.87 -14.64
C GLU A 97 -6.21 9.83 -13.60
N ASN A 98 -6.89 9.31 -12.57
CA ASN A 98 -7.37 10.15 -11.46
C ASN A 98 -6.21 10.82 -10.71
N MET A 99 -5.08 10.13 -10.53
CA MET A 99 -3.89 10.69 -9.89
C MET A 99 -3.18 11.76 -10.73
N SER A 100 -3.26 11.68 -12.06
CA SER A 100 -2.71 12.70 -12.95
C SER A 100 -3.40 14.07 -12.78
N SER A 101 -4.62 14.09 -12.26
CA SER A 101 -5.36 15.32 -11.93
C SER A 101 -5.03 15.91 -10.55
N LEU A 102 -4.35 15.13 -9.69
CA LEU A 102 -3.99 15.56 -8.34
C LEU A 102 -2.70 16.40 -8.35
N PRO A 103 -2.53 17.32 -7.38
CA PRO A 103 -1.27 18.02 -7.22
C PRO A 103 -0.13 17.02 -7.00
N LYS A 104 1.00 17.22 -7.69
CA LYS A 104 2.18 16.37 -7.57
C LYS A 104 2.61 16.17 -6.11
N SER A 105 2.57 17.21 -5.29
CA SER A 105 2.86 17.14 -3.85
C SER A 105 1.96 16.19 -3.06
N LEU A 106 0.69 16.06 -3.46
CA LEU A 106 -0.25 15.12 -2.85
C LEU A 106 0.04 13.69 -3.31
N THR A 107 0.27 13.51 -4.61
CA THR A 107 0.56 12.18 -5.18
C THR A 107 1.86 11.62 -4.62
N ASP A 108 2.91 12.45 -4.48
CA ASP A 108 4.20 12.05 -3.90
C ASP A 108 4.07 11.66 -2.42
N LEU A 109 3.29 12.44 -1.66
CA LEU A 109 2.98 12.11 -0.27
C LEU A 109 2.25 10.76 -0.16
N LEU A 110 1.22 10.55 -0.97
CA LEU A 110 0.46 9.30 -0.97
C LEU A 110 1.29 8.13 -1.49
N ALA A 111 2.25 8.37 -2.39
CA ALA A 111 3.18 7.36 -2.84
C ALA A 111 4.08 6.90 -1.69
N ILE A 112 4.66 7.80 -0.90
CA ILE A 112 5.41 7.41 0.31
C ILE A 112 4.51 6.64 1.27
N ALA A 113 3.26 7.09 1.48
CA ALA A 113 2.30 6.39 2.31
C ALA A 113 1.99 4.96 1.80
N ALA A 114 1.98 4.75 0.49
CA ALA A 114 1.77 3.42 -0.09
C ALA A 114 2.90 2.44 0.25
N PHE A 115 4.12 2.92 0.48
CA PHE A 115 5.25 2.09 0.95
C PHE A 115 5.13 1.75 2.45
N LEU A 116 4.41 2.56 3.25
CA LEU A 116 4.10 2.24 4.66
C LEU A 116 3.03 1.15 4.79
N GLY A 117 2.20 0.98 3.76
CA GLY A 117 1.21 -0.10 3.66
C GLY A 117 -0.22 0.38 3.43
N TYR A 118 -1.17 -0.56 3.49
CA TYR A 118 -2.60 -0.26 3.28
C TYR A 118 -3.19 0.66 4.36
N GLU A 119 -2.74 0.51 5.61
CA GLU A 119 -3.01 1.41 6.72
C GLU A 119 -1.68 2.01 7.18
N PHE A 120 -1.64 3.32 7.42
CA PHE A 120 -0.44 4.05 7.79
C PHE A 120 -0.70 5.08 8.90
N ASP A 121 0.34 5.32 9.69
CA ASP A 121 0.34 6.32 10.76
C ASP A 121 0.85 7.67 10.21
N SER A 122 0.07 8.73 10.39
CA SER A 122 0.44 10.05 9.86
C SER A 122 1.64 10.68 10.56
N GLU A 123 1.93 10.34 11.82
CA GLU A 123 3.14 10.80 12.50
C GLU A 123 4.37 10.14 11.88
N ILE A 124 4.27 8.86 11.52
CA ILE A 124 5.35 8.14 10.82
C ILE A 124 5.52 8.71 9.41
N LEU A 125 4.42 8.91 8.66
CA LEU A 125 4.47 9.52 7.33
C LEU A 125 5.12 10.90 7.37
N PHE A 126 4.74 11.74 8.35
CA PHE A 126 5.35 13.05 8.56
C PHE A 126 6.87 12.95 8.76
N GLY A 127 7.28 12.10 9.69
CA GLY A 127 8.69 11.92 10.02
C GLY A 127 9.53 11.43 8.85
N VAL A 128 8.99 10.52 8.03
CA VAL A 128 9.64 10.02 6.81
C VAL A 128 9.79 11.12 5.76
N VAL A 129 8.71 11.86 5.46
CA VAL A 129 8.70 12.92 4.43
C VAL A 129 9.66 14.06 4.77
N CYS A 130 9.85 14.36 6.05
CA CYS A 130 10.79 15.39 6.52
C CYS A 130 12.25 14.95 6.52
N ARG A 131 12.58 13.71 6.13
CA ARG A 131 13.98 13.27 6.08
C ARG A 131 14.70 13.87 4.88
N LYS A 132 15.97 14.23 5.12
CA LYS A 132 16.85 14.82 4.09
C LYS A 132 17.14 13.86 2.93
N ASP A 133 17.11 12.55 3.15
CA ASP A 133 17.35 11.55 2.10
C ASP A 133 16.22 11.50 1.06
N LEU A 134 15.08 12.15 1.31
CA LEU A 134 13.97 12.28 0.36
C LEU A 134 13.84 13.68 -0.24
N GLU A 135 14.79 14.60 -0.03
CA GLU A 135 14.66 16.00 -0.48
C GLU A 135 14.48 16.15 -2.01
N THR A 136 14.95 15.17 -2.80
CA THR A 136 14.79 15.14 -4.25
C THR A 136 13.41 14.64 -4.69
N PHE A 137 12.68 13.97 -3.80
CA PHE A 137 11.39 13.33 -4.09
C PHE A 137 10.22 14.04 -3.39
N ALA A 138 10.40 14.50 -2.15
CA ALA A 138 9.39 15.16 -1.35
C ALA A 138 9.92 16.45 -0.72
N ASN A 139 9.01 17.33 -0.30
CA ASN A 139 9.38 18.60 0.32
C ASN A 139 9.84 18.37 1.79
N PRO A 140 11.14 18.53 2.10
CA PRO A 140 11.64 18.29 3.46
C PRO A 140 11.17 19.37 4.46
N PHE A 141 10.67 20.50 3.98
CA PHE A 141 10.12 21.60 4.79
C PHE A 141 8.61 21.48 5.03
N MET A 142 8.00 20.35 4.69
CA MET A 142 6.58 20.11 4.92
C MET A 142 6.25 20.28 6.41
N THR A 143 5.19 21.03 6.71
CA THR A 143 4.68 21.19 8.08
C THR A 143 3.57 20.17 8.36
N LYS A 144 3.25 19.96 9.65
CA LYS A 144 2.07 19.16 10.02
C LYS A 144 0.77 19.73 9.46
N LEU A 145 0.70 21.05 9.24
CA LEU A 145 -0.46 21.71 8.64
C LEU A 145 -0.58 21.38 7.15
N ASP A 146 0.53 21.36 6.42
CA ASP A 146 0.57 20.96 5.01
C ASP A 146 0.17 19.49 4.85
N LEU A 147 0.70 18.62 5.71
CA LEU A 147 0.33 17.20 5.75
C LEU A 147 -1.16 17.03 6.01
N TRP A 148 -1.71 17.74 7.01
CA TRP A 148 -3.13 17.71 7.32
C TRP A 148 -3.99 18.19 6.14
N SER A 149 -3.57 19.25 5.45
CA SER A 149 -4.25 19.76 4.25
C SER A 149 -4.27 18.72 3.12
N HIS A 150 -3.12 18.08 2.85
CA HIS A 150 -3.02 17.02 1.85
C HIS A 150 -3.90 15.81 2.18
N LEU A 151 -3.83 15.29 3.41
CA LEU A 151 -4.63 14.13 3.82
C LEU A 151 -6.14 14.45 3.91
N THR A 152 -6.49 15.69 4.25
CA THR A 152 -7.88 16.18 4.19
C THR A 152 -8.39 16.19 2.76
N ARG A 153 -7.58 16.64 1.80
CA ARG A 153 -7.90 16.57 0.38
C ARG A 153 -8.01 15.13 -0.09
N ALA A 154 -7.03 14.27 0.21
CA ALA A 154 -7.08 12.84 -0.15
C ALA A 154 -8.35 12.16 0.34
N ARG A 155 -8.81 12.49 1.55
CA ARG A 155 -10.08 11.99 2.09
C ARG A 155 -11.28 12.51 1.31
N LYS A 156 -11.29 13.79 0.93
CA LYS A 156 -12.37 14.40 0.13
C LYS A 156 -12.46 13.77 -1.27
N GLU A 157 -11.31 13.43 -1.86
CA GLU A 157 -11.22 12.74 -3.15
C GLU A 157 -11.47 11.22 -3.03
N GLY A 158 -11.80 10.70 -1.84
CA GLY A 158 -12.11 9.28 -1.64
C GLY A 158 -10.90 8.33 -1.73
N LEU A 159 -9.67 8.85 -1.59
CA LEU A 159 -8.44 8.06 -1.69
C LEU A 159 -8.08 7.35 -0.38
N VAL A 160 -8.37 8.00 0.75
CA VAL A 160 -8.07 7.51 2.10
C VAL A 160 -9.21 7.80 3.06
N GLU A 161 -9.26 7.05 4.16
CA GLU A 161 -10.22 7.23 5.25
C GLU A 161 -9.51 7.10 6.60
N THR A 162 -10.06 7.71 7.66
CA THR A 162 -9.42 7.72 8.97
C THR A 162 -9.76 6.46 9.76
N THR A 163 -8.76 5.75 10.30
CA THR A 163 -8.94 4.54 11.11
C THR A 163 -8.88 4.79 12.63
N GLY A 164 -8.99 6.06 13.03
CA GLY A 164 -8.87 6.52 14.40
C GLY A 164 -7.51 7.16 14.68
N ARG A 165 -7.11 7.20 15.95
CA ARG A 165 -5.82 7.76 16.39
C ARG A 165 -4.93 6.66 16.96
N ARG A 166 -3.62 6.89 16.95
CA ARG A 166 -2.61 5.96 17.48
C ARG A 166 -2.95 5.61 18.94
N LYS A 167 -3.19 4.32 19.22
CA LYS A 167 -3.37 3.83 20.61
C LYS A 167 -2.02 3.84 21.31
N GLY A 168 -1.91 4.55 22.44
CA GLY A 168 -0.70 4.63 23.26
C GLY A 168 -0.14 6.04 23.45
N GLY A 169 -0.66 7.06 22.77
CA GLY A 169 -0.53 8.45 23.23
C GLY A 169 -1.40 8.67 24.47
N ALA A 170 -1.09 9.68 25.29
CA ALA A 170 -1.99 10.10 26.37
C ALA A 170 -3.41 10.24 25.79
N LYS A 171 -4.42 9.70 26.50
CA LYS A 171 -5.79 9.50 25.99
C LYS A 171 -6.48 10.76 25.45
N ASP A 172 -5.89 11.94 25.63
CA ASP A 172 -6.41 13.24 25.23
C ASP A 172 -5.37 14.08 24.46
N ASP A 173 -4.40 13.46 23.78
CA ASP A 173 -3.51 14.22 22.90
C ASP A 173 -4.25 14.62 21.60
N VAL A 174 -4.98 15.73 21.68
CA VAL A 174 -5.67 16.36 20.55
C VAL A 174 -4.70 16.68 19.40
N THR A 175 -3.40 16.78 19.69
CA THR A 175 -2.35 17.08 18.71
C THR A 175 -1.86 15.88 17.92
N SER A 176 -2.19 14.64 18.32
CA SER A 176 -1.76 13.44 17.59
C SER A 176 -2.44 13.35 16.22
N LEU A 177 -1.68 13.20 15.14
CA LEU A 177 -2.28 13.01 13.83
C LEU A 177 -3.08 11.69 13.75
N PRO A 178 -4.21 11.65 13.01
CA PRO A 178 -5.00 10.43 12.84
C PRO A 178 -4.25 9.42 11.97
N ARG A 179 -4.60 8.14 12.10
CA ARG A 179 -4.17 7.11 11.15
C ARG A 179 -5.14 7.05 9.98
N TYR A 180 -4.62 6.63 8.84
CA TYR A 180 -5.39 6.50 7.62
C TYR A 180 -5.23 5.12 7.03
N LYS A 181 -6.25 4.67 6.29
CA LYS A 181 -6.13 3.57 5.36
C LYS A 181 -6.54 4.04 3.97
N PHE A 182 -5.99 3.40 2.94
CA PHE A 182 -6.48 3.59 1.59
C PHE A 182 -7.90 3.05 1.49
N CYS A 183 -8.78 3.76 0.80
CA CYS A 183 -10.16 3.29 0.60
C CYS A 183 -10.20 1.95 -0.15
N HIS A 184 -9.16 1.66 -0.94
CA HIS A 184 -9.02 0.40 -1.68
C HIS A 184 -7.54 0.02 -1.81
N ASP A 185 -7.23 -1.28 -1.75
CA ASP A 185 -5.87 -1.80 -1.95
C ASP A 185 -5.26 -1.42 -3.33
N LYS A 186 -6.10 -1.25 -4.36
CA LYS A 186 -5.68 -0.83 -5.69
C LYS A 186 -5.15 0.59 -5.76
N ILE A 187 -5.62 1.48 -4.90
CA ILE A 187 -5.09 2.85 -4.80
C ILE A 187 -3.64 2.78 -4.28
N GLN A 188 -3.42 1.99 -3.23
CA GLN A 188 -2.09 1.74 -2.67
C GLN A 188 -1.16 1.08 -3.69
N GLN A 189 -1.61 0.02 -4.38
CA GLN A 189 -0.82 -0.66 -5.40
C GLN A 189 -0.46 0.27 -6.58
N GLY A 190 -1.41 1.10 -7.03
CA GLY A 190 -1.18 2.06 -8.11
C GLY A 190 -0.12 3.09 -7.76
N LEU A 191 -0.20 3.65 -6.55
CA LEU A 191 0.81 4.57 -6.03
C LEU A 191 2.17 3.90 -5.88
N TYR A 192 2.21 2.69 -5.30
CA TYR A 192 3.45 1.96 -5.09
C TYR A 192 4.20 1.68 -6.40
N VAL A 193 3.48 1.21 -7.43
CA VAL A 193 4.08 0.85 -8.73
C VAL A 193 4.34 2.09 -9.61
N SER A 194 3.73 3.24 -9.32
CA SER A 194 3.96 4.48 -10.08
C SER A 194 5.35 5.10 -9.84
N ILE A 195 6.08 4.60 -8.84
CA ILE A 195 7.37 5.14 -8.43
C ILE A 195 8.50 4.46 -9.21
N LEU A 196 9.42 5.28 -9.72
CA LEU A 196 10.62 4.79 -10.39
C LEU A 196 11.48 3.98 -9.40
N GLU A 197 12.12 2.92 -9.89
CA GLU A 197 12.95 2.03 -9.06
C GLU A 197 14.02 2.79 -8.26
N SER A 198 14.61 3.84 -8.84
CA SER A 198 15.60 4.69 -8.16
C SER A 198 15.03 5.41 -6.93
N ASP A 199 13.80 5.90 -7.04
CA ASP A 199 13.12 6.61 -5.95
C ASP A 199 12.57 5.62 -4.91
N ALA A 200 12.10 4.45 -5.35
CA ALA A 200 11.63 3.38 -4.47
C ALA A 200 12.72 2.93 -3.49
N VAL A 201 13.97 2.83 -3.95
CA VAL A 201 15.12 2.51 -3.10
C VAL A 201 15.34 3.58 -2.01
N LEU A 202 15.22 4.86 -2.36
CA LEU A 202 15.34 5.97 -1.40
C LEU A 202 14.20 5.95 -0.37
N ILE A 203 12.96 5.70 -0.81
CA ILE A 203 11.79 5.62 0.06
C ILE A 203 11.91 4.44 1.02
N HIS A 204 12.31 3.26 0.54
CA HIS A 204 12.55 2.10 1.41
C HIS A 204 13.61 2.41 2.47
N ARG A 205 14.72 3.02 2.08
CA ARG A 205 15.78 3.43 3.01
C ARG A 205 15.27 4.42 4.05
N ALA A 206 14.57 5.47 3.63
CA ALA A 206 14.05 6.50 4.52
C ALA A 206 13.07 5.94 5.55
N ILE A 207 12.12 5.08 5.12
CA ILE A 207 11.16 4.44 6.01
C ILE A 207 11.87 3.54 7.02
N GLY A 208 12.76 2.64 6.55
CA GLY A 208 13.43 1.70 7.44
C GLY A 208 14.31 2.38 8.48
N LEU A 209 15.07 3.42 8.09
CA LEU A 209 15.89 4.19 9.01
C LEU A 209 15.04 4.97 10.02
N TYR A 210 13.99 5.66 9.55
CA TYR A 210 13.10 6.41 10.44
C TYR A 210 12.45 5.51 11.50
N LEU A 211 11.90 4.37 11.07
CA LEU A 211 11.22 3.43 11.98
C LEU A 211 12.18 2.87 13.02
N TRP A 212 13.41 2.53 12.62
CA TRP A 212 14.42 2.05 13.56
C TRP A 212 14.85 3.13 14.57
N GLU A 213 15.07 4.36 14.11
CA GLU A 213 15.45 5.49 14.95
C GLU A 213 14.34 5.88 15.94
N ALA A 214 13.08 5.87 15.50
CA ALA A 214 11.94 6.33 16.30
C ALA A 214 11.36 5.26 17.24
N GLU A 215 11.38 3.99 16.83
CA GLU A 215 10.64 2.91 17.51
C GLU A 215 11.52 1.69 17.85
N GLY A 216 12.79 1.69 17.43
CA GLY A 216 13.74 0.62 17.70
C GLY A 216 13.30 -0.73 17.12
N ASP A 217 13.41 -1.77 17.93
CA ASP A 217 13.09 -3.14 17.53
C ASP A 217 11.59 -3.45 17.48
N ARG A 218 10.71 -2.50 17.87
CA ARG A 218 9.26 -2.69 17.89
C ARG A 218 8.67 -3.03 16.52
N PHE A 219 9.27 -2.49 15.46
CA PHE A 219 8.90 -2.74 14.06
C PHE A 219 10.00 -3.48 13.30
N ALA A 220 10.77 -4.34 13.98
CA ALA A 220 11.97 -4.95 13.38
C ALA A 220 11.70 -5.70 12.07
N ILE A 221 10.56 -6.41 11.94
CA ILE A 221 10.20 -7.12 10.71
C ILE A 221 9.97 -6.13 9.57
N GLU A 222 9.17 -5.10 9.82
CA GLU A 222 8.84 -4.06 8.86
C GLU A 222 10.10 -3.29 8.45
N VAL A 223 10.94 -2.88 9.40
CA VAL A 223 12.26 -2.26 9.15
C VAL A 223 13.14 -3.15 8.29
N ALA A 224 13.26 -4.45 8.63
CA ALA A 224 14.08 -5.38 7.86
C ALA A 224 13.54 -5.59 6.44
N ASP A 225 12.23 -5.62 6.25
CA ASP A 225 11.62 -5.69 4.93
C ASP A 225 11.97 -4.46 4.08
N HIS A 226 12.00 -3.27 4.66
CA HIS A 226 12.44 -2.05 3.96
C HIS A 226 13.94 -2.07 3.66
N LEU A 227 14.79 -2.24 4.68
CA LEU A 227 16.24 -2.06 4.54
C LEU A 227 16.92 -3.18 3.73
N ASN A 228 16.37 -4.39 3.71
CA ASN A 228 16.92 -5.50 2.89
C ASN A 228 16.66 -5.34 1.39
N ARG A 229 15.82 -4.39 0.96
CA ARG A 229 15.58 -4.05 -0.45
C ARG A 229 16.55 -3.01 -0.99
N VAL A 230 17.31 -2.38 -0.09
CA VAL A 230 18.28 -1.33 -0.42
C VAL A 230 19.65 -1.97 -0.60
N GLU A 231 20.50 -1.40 -1.46
CA GLU A 231 21.87 -1.87 -1.61
C GLU A 231 22.59 -1.84 -0.24
N PRO A 232 23.14 -2.97 0.25
CA PRO A 232 23.70 -3.05 1.59
C PRO A 232 24.80 -2.03 1.90
N ARG A 233 25.54 -1.59 0.88
CA ARG A 233 26.63 -0.60 1.02
C ARG A 233 26.13 0.81 1.36
N SER A 234 24.85 1.10 1.14
CA SER A 234 24.24 2.41 1.46
C SER A 234 23.76 2.53 2.91
N ILE A 235 23.89 1.44 3.69
CA ILE A 235 23.50 1.33 5.09
C ILE A 235 24.69 0.77 5.87
N SER A 236 24.83 1.14 7.15
CA SER A 236 25.84 0.51 8.00
C SER A 236 25.61 -1.00 8.08
N GLN A 237 26.66 -1.79 7.84
CA GLN A 237 26.63 -3.25 8.00
C GLN A 237 26.23 -3.66 9.42
N SER A 238 26.66 -2.91 10.45
CA SER A 238 26.28 -3.16 11.84
C SER A 238 24.77 -2.99 12.06
N LEU A 239 24.20 -1.93 11.48
CA LEU A 239 22.76 -1.65 11.58
C LEU A 239 21.94 -2.74 10.88
N LEU A 240 22.33 -3.13 9.65
CA LEU A 240 21.65 -4.21 8.93
C LEU A 240 21.73 -5.54 9.69
N LEU A 241 22.85 -5.81 10.37
CA LEU A 241 23.01 -7.00 11.21
C LEU A 241 22.05 -6.98 12.40
N GLU A 242 21.98 -5.85 13.12
CA GLU A 242 21.07 -5.66 14.25
C GLU A 242 19.61 -5.78 13.86
N VAL A 243 19.20 -5.09 12.79
CA VAL A 243 17.85 -5.09 12.25
C VAL A 243 17.42 -6.50 11.86
N ASN A 244 18.23 -7.21 11.06
CA ASN A 244 17.90 -8.56 10.62
C ASN A 244 17.84 -9.55 11.79
N TYR A 245 18.74 -9.42 12.77
CA TYR A 245 18.71 -10.26 13.96
C TYR A 245 17.46 -9.99 14.83
N ALA A 246 17.09 -8.73 15.02
CA ALA A 246 15.88 -8.34 15.73
C ALA A 246 14.61 -8.86 15.01
N ALA A 247 14.56 -8.73 13.68
CA ALA A 247 13.48 -9.24 12.85
C ALA A 247 13.36 -10.77 12.94
N ALA A 248 14.49 -11.49 12.94
CA ALA A 248 14.52 -12.93 13.11
C ALA A 248 13.92 -13.36 14.46
N LYS A 249 14.34 -12.72 15.56
CA LYS A 249 13.77 -12.97 16.90
C LYS A 249 12.27 -12.70 16.94
N MET A 250 11.84 -11.55 16.41
CA MET A 250 10.42 -11.19 16.38
C MET A 250 9.58 -12.18 15.56
N ALA A 251 10.07 -12.59 14.38
CA ALA A 251 9.39 -13.55 13.53
C ALA A 251 9.25 -14.93 14.21
N ARG A 252 10.28 -15.36 14.98
CA ARG A 252 10.20 -16.58 15.81
C ARG A 252 9.09 -16.46 16.87
N THR A 253 9.00 -15.34 17.58
CA THR A 253 7.95 -15.09 18.57
C THR A 253 6.55 -15.11 17.95
N ARG A 254 6.41 -14.58 16.72
CA ARG A 254 5.18 -14.66 15.91
C ARG A 254 4.98 -16.02 15.23
N LYS A 255 5.82 -17.03 15.53
CA LYS A 255 5.80 -18.41 14.97
C LYS A 255 5.93 -18.48 13.45
N SER A 256 6.48 -17.45 12.81
CA SER A 256 6.82 -17.46 11.39
C SER A 256 8.26 -17.91 11.22
N TYR A 257 8.48 -19.23 11.32
CA TYR A 257 9.80 -19.84 11.18
C TYR A 257 10.47 -19.55 9.82
N PRO A 258 9.75 -19.59 8.67
CA PRO A 258 10.36 -19.25 7.38
C PRO A 258 10.86 -17.81 7.32
N LEU A 259 10.10 -16.84 7.85
CA LEU A 259 10.54 -15.44 7.92
C LEU A 259 11.72 -15.27 8.90
N SER A 260 11.66 -15.95 10.05
CA SER A 260 12.75 -15.93 11.02
C SER A 260 14.07 -16.43 10.40
N ALA A 261 14.02 -17.56 9.69
CA ALA A 261 15.16 -18.11 8.97
C ALA A 261 15.65 -17.18 7.84
N LYS A 262 14.73 -16.53 7.10
CA LYS A 262 15.07 -15.54 6.06
C LYS A 262 15.90 -14.40 6.63
N TYR A 263 15.43 -13.73 7.69
CA TYR A 263 16.15 -12.59 8.28
C TYR A 263 17.47 -13.04 8.93
N LEU A 264 17.49 -14.19 9.59
CA LEU A 264 18.71 -14.72 10.20
C LEU A 264 19.78 -15.07 9.16
N ASN A 265 19.37 -15.61 8.01
CA ASN A 265 20.29 -15.84 6.88
C ASN A 265 20.83 -14.52 6.30
N ASN A 266 20.02 -13.47 6.22
CA ASN A 266 20.49 -12.14 5.81
C ASN A 266 21.53 -11.59 6.80
N ALA A 267 21.27 -11.70 8.11
CA ALA A 267 22.23 -11.35 9.16
C ALA A 267 23.55 -12.12 9.00
N MET A 268 23.50 -13.44 8.79
CA MET A 268 24.67 -14.30 8.65
C MET A 268 25.53 -13.97 7.42
N LYS A 269 24.93 -13.49 6.33
CA LYS A 269 25.68 -13.02 5.14
C LYS A 269 26.48 -11.75 5.44
N LEU A 270 25.99 -10.90 6.35
CA LEU A 270 26.66 -9.65 6.72
C LEU A 270 27.86 -9.85 7.63
N VAL A 271 27.96 -10.97 8.37
CA VAL A 271 29.13 -11.25 9.22
C VAL A 271 30.35 -11.71 8.39
N GLY A 272 30.15 -12.03 7.11
CA GLY A 272 31.24 -12.36 6.19
C GLY A 272 31.80 -13.79 6.34
N PRO A 273 32.83 -14.15 5.54
CA PRO A 273 33.42 -15.49 5.55
C PRO A 273 34.26 -15.74 6.82
N ASP A 274 34.93 -14.72 7.35
CA ASP A 274 35.81 -14.81 8.52
C ASP A 274 35.05 -14.70 9.87
N LYS A 275 33.72 -14.82 9.82
CA LYS A 275 32.80 -14.68 10.96
C LYS A 275 33.16 -15.51 12.19
N TRP A 276 33.76 -16.69 12.00
CA TRP A 276 34.17 -17.56 13.10
C TRP A 276 35.45 -17.08 13.81
N MET A 277 36.28 -16.28 13.12
CA MET A 277 37.50 -15.70 13.70
C MET A 277 37.23 -14.34 14.32
N GLU A 278 36.45 -13.49 13.64
CA GLU A 278 36.24 -12.09 14.06
C GLU A 278 35.01 -11.91 14.96
N HIS A 279 34.02 -12.79 14.83
CA HIS A 279 32.71 -12.65 15.47
C HIS A 279 32.19 -14.01 15.98
N TYR A 280 33.06 -14.77 16.67
CA TYR A 280 32.77 -16.15 17.07
C TYR A 280 31.46 -16.30 17.84
N ASP A 281 31.30 -15.57 18.95
CA ASP A 281 30.12 -15.69 19.83
C ASP A 281 28.82 -15.40 19.08
N ARG A 282 28.83 -14.35 18.26
CA ARG A 282 27.67 -13.94 17.46
C ARG A 282 27.35 -14.94 16.36
N SER A 283 28.38 -15.49 15.72
CA SER A 283 28.24 -16.53 14.69
C SER A 283 27.70 -17.82 15.26
N LEU A 284 28.19 -18.22 16.44
CA LEU A 284 27.71 -19.40 17.16
C LEU A 284 26.24 -19.24 17.57
N GLU A 285 25.90 -18.09 18.16
CA GLU A 285 24.52 -17.76 18.57
C GLU A 285 23.56 -17.82 17.38
N MET A 286 23.88 -17.14 16.27
CA MET A 286 23.03 -17.12 15.08
C MET A 286 22.93 -18.50 14.40
N SER A 287 24.03 -19.25 14.34
CA SER A 287 24.02 -20.60 13.75
C SER A 287 23.18 -21.58 14.57
N THR A 288 23.30 -21.51 15.90
CA THR A 288 22.50 -22.32 16.83
C THR A 288 21.01 -21.98 16.69
N PHE A 289 20.68 -20.69 16.64
CA PHE A 289 19.31 -20.24 16.43
C PHE A 289 18.76 -20.75 15.08
N LEU A 290 19.55 -20.70 14.00
CA LEU A 290 19.10 -21.22 12.70
C LEU A 290 18.81 -22.73 12.72
N LEU A 291 19.66 -23.51 13.41
CA LEU A 291 19.44 -24.95 13.60
C LEU A 291 18.14 -25.21 14.36
N GLU A 292 17.87 -24.50 15.46
CA GLU A 292 16.62 -24.61 16.21
C GLU A 292 15.39 -24.33 15.33
N LEU A 293 15.46 -23.31 14.47
CA LEU A 293 14.38 -22.98 13.54
C LEU A 293 14.12 -24.12 12.55
N TYR A 294 15.17 -24.70 11.95
CA TYR A 294 15.02 -25.80 11.00
C TYR A 294 14.50 -27.08 11.65
N MET A 295 14.96 -27.41 12.87
CA MET A 295 14.42 -28.53 13.65
C MET A 295 12.93 -28.33 13.97
N ALA A 296 12.51 -27.11 14.33
CA ALA A 296 11.12 -26.78 14.59
C ALA A 296 10.22 -26.85 13.34
N CYS A 297 10.77 -26.60 12.15
CA CYS A 297 10.08 -26.78 10.87
C CYS A 297 9.99 -28.26 10.47
N GLY A 298 11.08 -29.03 10.63
CA GLY A 298 11.15 -30.44 10.26
C GLY A 298 10.27 -31.36 11.11
N ASN A 299 10.02 -31.02 12.37
CA ASN A 299 9.11 -31.77 13.25
C ASN A 299 7.61 -31.47 13.03
N ARG A 300 7.24 -30.72 11.99
CA ARG A 300 5.85 -30.33 11.69
C ARG A 300 5.30 -30.90 10.37
N THR A 301 6.08 -31.74 9.69
CA THR A 301 5.65 -32.55 8.53
C THR A 301 5.41 -33.98 8.96
#